data_AF-A0A0P8V4A8-F1
#
_entry.id   AF-A0A0P8V4A8-F1
#
_cell.length_a   1.000
_cell.length_b   1.000
_cell.length_c   1.000
_cell.angle_alpha   90.00
_cell.angle_beta   90.00
_cell.angle_gamma   90.00
#
_symmetry.space_group_name_H-M   'P 1'
#
loop_
_entity.id
_entity.type
_entity.pdbx_description
1 polymer ?
#
loop_
_entity_poly.entity_id
_entity_poly.type
_entity_poly.pdbx_seq_one_letter_code
_entity_poly.pdbx_strand_id
1 'polypeptide(L)'
;MKRISYIIVFTIITMLAITGCNSVTDKDMSYKDGTYKASDDYDKYGWKAEISITYKDGKIVDVVFNEVNKEGQNKNENKEYAKKMKEASGITPEDVKVKLEKELVSKQDVDKVDVVTGATYTSERFKKLAKKAMNKNMK
;
A
#
# COMPACT_ATOMS: atom_id res chain seq x y z
N MET A 1 -46.19 -32.02 -43.65
CA MET A 1 -46.25 -32.00 -42.17
C MET A 1 -44.83 -31.76 -41.68
N LYS A 2 -44.39 -30.66 -41.07
CA LYS A 2 -44.95 -29.50 -40.35
C LYS A 2 -44.07 -28.28 -40.79
N ARG A 3 -44.60 -27.26 -41.49
CA ARG A 3 -44.79 -25.85 -41.04
C ARG A 3 -43.84 -25.46 -39.89
N ILE A 4 -42.98 -24.44 -39.99
CA ILE A 4 -43.33 -23.01 -40.06
C ILE A 4 -42.12 -22.19 -40.56
N SER A 5 -42.36 -21.32 -41.53
CA SER A 5 -41.51 -20.20 -41.95
C SER A 5 -41.42 -19.12 -40.85
N TYR A 6 -40.28 -18.44 -40.71
CA TYR A 6 -40.30 -17.00 -40.38
C TYR A 6 -39.13 -16.27 -41.04
N ILE A 7 -39.52 -15.22 -41.78
CA ILE A 7 -38.69 -14.29 -42.52
C ILE A 7 -38.29 -13.14 -41.58
N ILE A 8 -36.98 -12.86 -41.57
CA ILE A 8 -36.28 -11.55 -41.51
C ILE A 8 -37.05 -10.37 -40.91
N VAL A 9 -36.53 -9.80 -39.82
CA VAL A 9 -36.57 -8.36 -39.57
C VAL A 9 -35.18 -7.87 -39.17
N PHE A 10 -34.59 -7.12 -40.09
CA PHE A 10 -33.40 -6.31 -39.93
C PHE A 10 -33.82 -5.03 -39.20
N THR A 11 -33.53 -4.92 -37.91
CA THR A 11 -33.62 -3.64 -37.19
C THR A 11 -32.34 -3.40 -36.41
N ILE A 12 -31.54 -2.54 -37.02
CA ILE A 12 -30.60 -1.60 -36.42
C ILE A 12 -31.10 -1.19 -35.02
N ILE A 13 -30.35 -1.58 -33.98
CA ILE A 13 -30.31 -0.83 -32.73
C ILE A 13 -28.95 -0.15 -32.67
N THR A 14 -29.08 1.17 -32.77
CA THR A 14 -28.08 2.22 -32.67
C THR A 14 -27.34 2.19 -31.33
N MET A 15 -26.01 2.23 -31.43
CA MET A 15 -25.10 3.10 -30.68
C MET A 15 -25.51 3.49 -29.25
N LEU A 16 -24.78 2.97 -28.27
CA LEU A 16 -24.26 3.78 -27.17
C LEU A 16 -22.84 3.32 -26.86
N ALA A 17 -21.89 3.96 -27.56
CA ALA A 17 -20.58 4.17 -26.97
C ALA A 17 -20.81 5.10 -25.77
N ILE A 18 -20.87 4.54 -24.57
CA ILE A 18 -20.61 5.34 -23.38
C ILE A 18 -19.09 5.42 -23.31
N THR A 19 -18.57 6.47 -23.95
CA THR A 19 -17.36 7.14 -23.53
C THR A 19 -17.55 7.51 -22.07
N GLY A 20 -17.23 6.58 -21.17
CA GLY A 20 -17.00 6.86 -19.76
C GLY A 20 -15.67 7.57 -19.66
N CYS A 21 -15.65 8.85 -20.04
CA CYS A 21 -14.71 9.79 -19.50
C CYS A 21 -15.04 9.89 -18.01
N ASN A 22 -14.46 9.01 -17.21
CA ASN A 22 -14.29 9.31 -15.80
C ASN A 22 -13.27 10.43 -15.78
N SER A 23 -13.80 11.64 -15.63
CA SER A 23 -13.16 12.83 -15.10
C SER A 23 -11.72 12.55 -14.67
N VAL A 24 -10.78 12.75 -15.59
CA VAL A 24 -9.39 12.96 -15.22
C VAL A 24 -9.40 14.29 -14.50
N THR A 25 -9.74 14.25 -13.22
CA THR A 25 -9.29 15.28 -12.28
C THR A 25 -7.77 15.22 -12.36
N ASP A 26 -7.12 16.36 -12.61
CA ASP A 26 -5.68 16.55 -12.86
C ASP A 26 -4.74 16.13 -11.68
N LYS A 27 -4.99 14.98 -11.06
CA LYS A 27 -4.17 14.27 -10.06
C LYS A 27 -4.11 12.75 -10.29
N ASP A 28 -4.62 12.20 -11.39
CA ASP A 28 -4.48 10.77 -11.69
C ASP A 28 -3.15 10.47 -12.38
N MET A 29 -2.05 10.64 -11.64
CA MET A 29 -0.83 9.89 -11.94
C MET A 29 -1.01 8.49 -11.36
N SER A 30 -1.70 7.63 -12.11
CA SER A 30 -1.85 6.23 -11.74
C SER A 30 -0.48 5.54 -11.79
N TYR A 31 -0.09 4.90 -10.69
CA TYR A 31 1.13 4.10 -10.67
C TYR A 31 1.02 2.92 -11.66
N LYS A 32 2.13 2.57 -12.29
CA LYS A 32 2.21 1.31 -13.05
C LYS A 32 2.19 0.14 -12.08
N ASP A 33 1.76 -1.03 -12.54
CA ASP A 33 1.91 -2.25 -11.76
C ASP A 33 3.40 -2.51 -11.46
N GLY A 34 3.71 -2.84 -10.20
CA GLY A 34 5.08 -3.10 -9.77
C GLY A 34 5.30 -2.98 -8.27
N THR A 35 6.56 -3.14 -7.87
CA THR A 35 6.98 -3.02 -6.47
C THR A 35 7.87 -1.79 -6.29
N TYR A 36 7.46 -0.91 -5.39
CA TYR A 36 8.12 0.36 -5.08
C TYR A 36 8.79 0.31 -3.73
N LYS A 37 10.06 0.69 -3.68
CA LYS A 37 10.87 0.58 -2.46
C LYS A 37 11.44 1.91 -2.04
N ALA A 38 11.49 2.13 -0.73
CA ALA A 38 12.23 3.22 -0.11
C ALA A 38 12.86 2.75 1.19
N SER A 39 14.00 3.34 1.50
CA SER A 39 14.66 3.22 2.79
C SER A 39 15.15 4.57 3.25
N ASP A 40 15.45 4.67 4.53
CA ASP A 40 16.30 5.72 5.06
C ASP A 40 17.74 5.23 5.29
N ASP A 41 18.57 6.17 5.72
CA ASP A 41 19.93 5.89 6.16
C ASP A 41 19.92 5.30 7.57
N TYR A 42 20.99 4.58 7.91
CA TYR A 42 21.18 4.09 9.27
C TYR A 42 21.23 5.26 10.26
N ASP A 43 20.47 5.15 11.33
CA ASP A 43 20.54 6.08 12.45
C ASP A 43 21.82 5.90 13.27
N LYS A 44 22.00 6.75 14.28
CA LYS A 44 23.14 6.69 15.21
C LYS A 44 23.23 5.39 16.02
N TYR A 45 22.14 4.61 16.08
CA TYR A 45 22.07 3.32 16.75
C TYR A 45 22.28 2.14 15.77
N GLY A 46 22.52 2.43 14.49
CA GLY A 46 22.77 1.43 13.46
C GLY A 46 21.50 0.78 12.90
N TRP A 47 20.34 1.43 13.03
CA TRP A 47 19.05 0.95 12.48
C TRP A 47 18.57 1.78 11.31
N LYS A 48 18.06 1.13 10.27
CA LYS A 48 17.33 1.76 9.17
C LYS A 48 15.93 1.16 9.06
N ALA A 49 15.02 1.87 8.42
CA ALA A 49 13.73 1.34 8.03
C ALA A 49 13.66 1.20 6.50
N GLU A 50 12.97 0.17 6.07
CA GLU A 50 12.75 -0.17 4.68
C GLU A 50 11.27 -0.45 4.47
N ILE A 51 10.73 0.05 3.36
CA ILE A 51 9.38 -0.24 2.92
C ILE A 51 9.38 -0.74 1.47
N SER A 52 8.51 -1.70 1.20
CA SER A 52 8.22 -2.23 -0.12
C SER A 52 6.72 -2.22 -0.33
N ILE A 53 6.22 -1.55 -1.35
CA ILE A 53 4.80 -1.42 -1.67
C ILE A 53 4.55 -2.05 -3.03
N THR A 54 3.68 -3.05 -3.11
CA THR A 54 3.25 -3.63 -4.37
C THR A 54 1.96 -2.95 -4.81
N TYR A 55 2.01 -2.29 -5.97
CA TYR A 55 0.85 -1.70 -6.64
C TYR A 55 0.47 -2.60 -7.81
N LYS A 56 -0.80 -2.95 -7.91
CA LYS A 56 -1.32 -3.82 -8.95
C LYS A 56 -2.78 -3.52 -9.23
N ASP A 57 -3.19 -3.52 -10.49
CA ASP A 57 -4.58 -3.35 -10.90
C ASP A 57 -5.20 -2.06 -10.30
N GLY A 58 -4.42 -0.98 -10.27
CA GLY A 58 -4.87 0.33 -9.78
C GLY A 58 -4.96 0.48 -8.26
N LYS A 59 -4.34 -0.43 -7.47
CA LYS A 59 -4.36 -0.36 -6.00
C LYS A 59 -3.10 -0.93 -5.36
N ILE A 60 -2.82 -0.52 -4.12
CA ILE A 60 -1.84 -1.17 -3.24
C ILE A 60 -2.40 -2.53 -2.82
N VAL A 61 -1.70 -3.61 -3.15
CA VAL A 61 -2.10 -4.98 -2.81
C VAL A 61 -1.25 -5.60 -1.71
N ASP A 62 -0.06 -5.06 -1.47
CA ASP A 62 0.85 -5.55 -0.44
C ASP A 62 1.79 -4.43 0.04
N VAL A 63 2.13 -4.47 1.33
CA VAL A 63 3.09 -3.56 1.96
C VAL A 63 3.93 -4.36 2.94
N VAL A 64 5.25 -4.26 2.81
CA VAL A 64 6.21 -4.85 3.73
C VAL A 64 7.06 -3.74 4.33
N PHE A 65 7.08 -3.65 5.65
CA PHE A 65 7.85 -2.68 6.41
C PHE A 65 8.76 -3.38 7.42
N ASN A 66 10.06 -3.07 7.38
CA ASN A 66 11.04 -3.65 8.28
C ASN A 66 11.94 -2.56 8.88
N GLU A 67 12.34 -2.74 10.13
CA GLU A 67 13.43 -1.97 10.74
C GLU A 67 14.61 -2.91 10.94
N VAL A 68 15.68 -2.72 10.18
CA VAL A 68 16.83 -3.63 10.15
C VAL A 68 18.09 -2.92 10.63
N ASN A 69 18.92 -3.64 11.40
CA ASN A 69 20.23 -3.13 11.80
C ASN A 69 21.32 -3.49 10.77
N LYS A 70 22.55 -3.00 11.00
CA LYS A 70 23.71 -3.27 10.14
C LYS A 70 24.09 -4.76 10.04
N GLU A 71 23.65 -5.58 10.98
CA GLU A 71 23.88 -7.03 11.01
C GLU A 71 22.75 -7.81 10.29
N GLY A 72 21.75 -7.10 9.75
CA GLY A 72 20.59 -7.70 9.07
C GLY A 72 19.50 -8.20 10.02
N GLN A 73 19.60 -7.94 11.33
CA GLN A 73 18.58 -8.33 12.28
C GLN A 73 17.37 -7.41 12.15
N ASN A 74 16.18 -8.01 12.06
CA ASN A 74 14.92 -7.27 12.06
C ASN A 74 14.49 -6.97 13.49
N LYS A 75 14.24 -5.70 13.80
CA LYS A 75 13.77 -5.24 15.10
C LYS A 75 12.43 -5.88 15.48
N ASN A 76 11.61 -6.17 14.48
CA ASN A 76 10.31 -6.81 14.66
C ASN A 76 10.42 -8.25 15.17
N GLU A 77 11.56 -8.90 14.92
CA GLU A 77 11.84 -10.27 15.37
C GLU A 77 12.65 -10.32 16.68
N ASN A 78 13.11 -9.16 17.17
CA ASN A 78 13.86 -9.08 18.42
C ASN A 78 12.93 -9.23 19.64
N LYS A 79 12.91 -10.44 20.20
CA LYS A 79 12.05 -10.80 21.36
C LYS A 79 12.32 -9.96 22.60
N GLU A 80 13.58 -9.59 22.87
CA GLU A 80 13.92 -8.79 24.05
C GLU A 80 13.39 -7.37 23.92
N TYR A 81 13.59 -6.75 22.75
CA TYR A 81 13.05 -5.44 22.46
C TYR A 81 11.51 -5.45 22.47
N ALA A 82 10.89 -6.47 21.86
CA ALA A 82 9.44 -6.63 21.86
C ALA A 82 8.86 -6.72 23.28
N LYS A 83 9.52 -7.46 24.18
CA LYS A 83 9.12 -7.52 25.60
C LYS A 83 9.20 -6.15 26.27
N LYS A 84 10.34 -5.44 26.15
CA LYS A 84 10.53 -4.10 26.72
C LYS A 84 9.51 -3.09 26.19
N MET A 85 9.25 -3.11 24.88
CA MET A 85 8.29 -2.22 24.25
C MET A 85 6.86 -2.52 24.73
N LYS A 86 6.49 -3.80 24.83
CA LYS A 86 5.17 -4.21 25.31
C LYS A 86 4.93 -3.81 26.76
N GLU A 87 5.93 -3.95 27.62
CA GLU A 87 5.85 -3.50 29.02
C GLU A 87 5.68 -1.97 29.13
N ALA A 88 6.36 -1.20 28.27
CA ALA A 88 6.31 0.26 28.30
C ALA A 88 5.06 0.87 27.64
N SER A 89 4.52 0.22 26.61
CA SER A 89 3.52 0.82 25.71
C SER A 89 2.32 -0.06 25.38
N GLY A 90 2.30 -1.31 25.84
CA GLY A 90 1.23 -2.28 25.58
C GLY A 90 1.27 -2.92 24.20
N ILE A 91 2.21 -2.55 23.33
CA ILE A 91 2.30 -3.02 21.94
C ILE A 91 3.72 -3.49 21.59
N THR A 92 3.84 -4.42 20.65
CA THR A 92 5.15 -4.89 20.13
C THR A 92 5.48 -4.24 18.79
N PRO A 93 6.75 -4.26 18.36
CA PRO A 93 7.10 -3.77 17.02
C PRO A 93 6.38 -4.53 15.90
N GLU A 94 6.19 -5.85 16.05
CA GLU A 94 5.44 -6.65 15.06
C GLU A 94 3.97 -6.24 14.99
N ASP A 95 3.31 -5.98 16.14
CA ASP A 95 1.93 -5.49 16.16
C ASP A 95 1.80 -4.13 15.43
N VAL A 96 2.78 -3.23 15.62
CA VAL A 96 2.83 -1.93 14.95
C VAL A 96 3.00 -2.10 13.45
N LYS A 97 3.96 -2.96 13.03
CA LYS A 97 4.20 -3.28 11.62
C LYS A 97 2.92 -3.80 10.96
N VAL A 98 2.33 -4.87 11.51
CA VAL A 98 1.13 -5.51 10.94
C VAL A 98 -0.03 -4.51 10.85
N LYS A 99 -0.20 -3.65 11.87
CA LYS A 99 -1.24 -2.62 11.86
C LYS A 99 -1.02 -1.60 10.74
N LEU A 100 0.19 -1.06 10.60
CA LEU A 100 0.51 -0.03 9.60
C LEU A 100 0.42 -0.57 8.17
N GLU A 101 0.94 -1.77 7.91
CA GLU A 101 0.85 -2.45 6.61
C GLU A 101 -0.61 -2.65 6.21
N LYS A 102 -1.42 -3.22 7.12
CA LYS A 102 -2.85 -3.44 6.89
C LYS A 102 -3.60 -2.14 6.66
N GLU A 103 -3.30 -1.09 7.43
CA GLU A 103 -3.95 0.20 7.26
C GLU A 103 -3.64 0.81 5.90
N LEU A 104 -2.40 0.75 5.41
CA LEU A 104 -2.07 1.29 4.10
C LEU A 104 -2.76 0.51 2.97
N VAL A 105 -2.75 -0.83 3.05
CA VAL A 105 -3.49 -1.68 2.10
C VAL A 105 -5.00 -1.40 2.16
N SER A 106 -5.57 -1.13 3.34
CA SER A 106 -7.01 -0.86 3.45
C SER A 106 -7.39 0.55 2.99
N LYS A 107 -6.58 1.56 3.33
CA LYS A 107 -6.92 2.97 3.14
C LYS A 107 -6.51 3.49 1.77
N GLN A 108 -5.57 2.81 1.09
CA GLN A 108 -5.05 3.19 -0.24
C GLN A 108 -4.45 4.60 -0.29
N ASP A 109 -4.17 5.19 0.87
CA ASP A 109 -3.78 6.57 1.03
C ASP A 109 -2.90 6.67 2.28
N VAL A 110 -1.64 7.05 2.07
CA VAL A 110 -0.64 7.13 3.13
C VAL A 110 -1.02 8.19 4.17
N ASP A 111 -1.66 9.29 3.75
CA ASP A 111 -2.02 10.37 4.67
C ASP A 111 -3.12 9.96 5.65
N LYS A 112 -3.98 9.02 5.24
CA LYS A 112 -5.04 8.45 6.07
C LYS A 112 -4.55 7.38 7.04
N VAL A 113 -3.33 6.85 6.92
CA VAL A 113 -2.78 5.88 7.88
C VAL A 113 -2.64 6.55 9.24
N ASP A 114 -3.18 5.92 10.27
CA ASP A 114 -3.21 6.45 11.62
C ASP A 114 -1.88 6.20 12.33
N VAL A 115 -1.56 7.10 13.25
CA VAL A 115 -0.44 6.90 14.16
C VAL A 115 -0.83 5.85 15.19
N VAL A 116 0.05 4.88 15.42
CA VAL A 116 -0.13 3.87 16.45
C VAL A 116 0.36 4.40 17.80
N THR A 117 -0.54 4.50 18.78
CA THR A 117 -0.21 4.87 20.16
C THR A 117 0.90 3.97 20.71
N GLY A 118 1.91 4.57 21.34
CA GLY A 118 3.11 3.85 21.80
C GLY A 118 4.20 3.67 20.73
N ALA A 119 3.91 3.99 19.45
CA ALA A 119 4.84 3.85 18.34
C ALA A 119 4.75 5.02 17.35
N THR A 120 4.61 6.24 17.85
CA THR A 120 4.49 7.47 17.04
C THR A 120 5.64 7.63 16.05
N TYR A 121 6.88 7.46 16.52
CA TYR A 121 8.06 7.59 15.66
C TYR A 121 8.05 6.57 14.51
N THR A 122 7.75 5.31 14.80
CA THR A 122 7.65 4.25 13.78
C THR A 122 6.53 4.54 12.78
N SER A 123 5.39 5.05 13.26
CA SER A 123 4.25 5.39 12.39
C SER A 123 4.58 6.53 11.42
N GLU A 124 5.20 7.60 11.91
CA GLU A 124 5.63 8.73 11.06
C GLU A 124 6.73 8.30 10.07
N ARG A 125 7.67 7.47 10.52
CA ARG A 125 8.73 6.90 9.67
C ARG A 125 8.13 6.05 8.54
N PHE A 126 7.15 5.21 8.85
CA PHE A 126 6.39 4.44 7.87
C PHE A 126 5.72 5.34 6.84
N LYS A 127 4.94 6.35 7.28
CA LYS A 127 4.24 7.29 6.37
C LYS A 127 5.23 8.03 5.46
N LYS A 128 6.34 8.50 6.01
CA LYS A 128 7.40 9.17 5.24
C LYS A 128 8.00 8.26 4.17
N LEU A 129 8.35 7.03 4.52
CA LEU A 129 8.94 6.08 3.56
C LEU A 129 7.92 5.63 2.51
N ALA A 130 6.66 5.40 2.89
CA ALA A 130 5.59 5.07 1.96
C ALA A 130 5.39 6.18 0.91
N LYS A 131 5.31 7.45 1.36
CA LYS A 131 5.29 8.60 0.44
C LYS A 131 6.52 8.64 -0.46
N LYS A 132 7.72 8.40 0.09
CA LYS A 132 8.96 8.36 -0.71
C LYS A 132 8.94 7.25 -1.77
N ALA A 133 8.47 6.06 -1.41
CA ALA A 133 8.35 4.92 -2.31
C ALA A 133 7.36 5.20 -3.44
N MET A 134 6.20 5.76 -3.13
CA MET A 134 5.18 6.07 -4.13
C MET A 134 5.59 7.29 -4.97
N ASN A 135 5.98 8.43 -4.37
CA ASN A 135 6.32 9.65 -5.10
C ASN A 135 7.49 9.50 -6.08
N LYS A 136 8.54 8.73 -5.73
CA LYS A 136 9.70 8.51 -6.63
C LYS A 136 9.30 7.89 -7.98
N ASN A 137 8.14 7.25 -8.03
CA ASN A 137 7.70 6.44 -9.16
C ASN A 137 6.42 6.98 -9.83
N MET A 138 5.99 8.19 -9.46
CA MET A 138 5.05 8.97 -10.27
C MET A 138 5.79 9.39 -11.55
N LYS A 139 5.55 8.68 -12.65
CA LYS A 139 6.03 9.03 -14.00
C LYS A 139 4.90 8.87 -14.98
#